data_AF-A0A8T4ZAA7-F1
#
_entry.id   AF-A0A8T4ZAA7-F1
#
_cell.length_a   1.000
_cell.length_b   1.000
_cell.length_c   1.000
_cell.angle_alpha   90.00
_cell.angle_beta   90.00
_cell.angle_gamma   90.00
#
_symmetry.space_group_name_H-M   'P 1'
#
loop_
_entity.id
_entity.type
_entity.pdbx_description
1 polymer ?
#
loop_
_entity_poly.entity_id
_entity_poly.type
_entity_poly.pdbx_seq_one_letter_code
_entity_poly.pdbx_strand_id
1 'polypeptide(L)'
;YPTESQSIGRAVEYLGAETFGVNGTLFLTSYLTNILKCLERDLPIRTVGFTGVMYPVLEDRYLARSNDEGFLSVDSLLLYSSVCGCGPDMIPIPGDVSEREVASIMLDMSALALILDKPLIARLVPIPRKRGGQRTKFNYHFFHNTKIMAVRNRSLRGKMLKSALNFEFL
;
A
#
# COMPACT_ATOMS: atom_id res chain seq x y z
N TYR A 1 -2.34 -11.14 11.87
CA TYR A 1 -1.44 -10.96 10.72
C TYR A 1 -1.52 -12.21 9.85
N PRO A 2 -1.36 -12.10 8.52
CA PRO A 2 -1.55 -13.23 7.62
C PRO A 2 -0.46 -14.29 7.84
N THR A 3 -0.87 -15.53 8.05
CA THR A 3 0.03 -16.67 7.89
C THR A 3 0.36 -16.89 6.41
N GLU A 4 1.27 -17.80 6.08
CA GLU A 4 1.61 -18.07 4.68
C GLU A 4 0.41 -18.55 3.83
N SER A 5 -0.59 -19.20 4.42
CA SER A 5 -1.81 -19.62 3.71
C SER A 5 -2.85 -18.49 3.56
N GLN A 6 -2.67 -17.39 4.30
CA GLN A 6 -3.53 -16.21 4.28
C GLN A 6 -2.87 -15.01 3.59
N SER A 7 -1.67 -15.22 3.02
CA SER A 7 -0.89 -14.17 2.38
C SER A 7 -1.52 -13.75 1.04
N ILE A 8 -1.72 -12.44 0.90
CA ILE A 8 -2.18 -11.86 -0.37
C ILE A 8 -1.06 -11.90 -1.42
N GLY A 9 0.19 -11.71 -0.99
CA GLY A 9 1.35 -11.81 -1.87
C GLY A 9 1.41 -13.21 -2.49
N ARG A 10 1.25 -14.24 -1.68
CA ARG A 10 1.20 -15.64 -2.14
C ARG A 10 -0.02 -15.92 -3.02
N ALA A 11 -1.18 -15.36 -2.70
CA ALA A 11 -2.39 -15.54 -3.53
C ALA A 11 -2.19 -14.99 -4.95
N VAL A 12 -1.55 -13.82 -5.09
CA VAL A 12 -1.21 -13.25 -6.40
C VAL A 12 -0.18 -14.11 -7.14
N GLU A 13 0.80 -14.67 -6.44
CA GLU A 13 1.75 -15.62 -7.03
C GLU A 13 1.06 -16.89 -7.53
N TYR A 14 0.12 -17.43 -6.76
CA TYR A 14 -0.69 -18.59 -7.18
C TYR A 14 -1.57 -18.32 -8.40
N LEU A 15 -2.02 -17.08 -8.60
CA LEU A 15 -2.79 -16.69 -9.78
C LEU A 15 -1.92 -16.51 -11.04
N GLY A 16 -0.60 -16.62 -10.92
CA GLY A 16 0.33 -16.66 -12.05
C GLY A 16 1.38 -15.55 -12.09
N ALA A 17 1.49 -14.72 -11.04
CA ALA A 17 2.65 -13.83 -10.92
C ALA A 17 3.88 -14.63 -10.45
N GLU A 18 5.07 -14.33 -11.00
CA GLU A 18 6.32 -14.92 -10.51
C GLU A 18 6.64 -14.45 -9.08
N THR A 19 6.43 -13.16 -8.81
CA THR A 19 6.51 -12.55 -7.49
C THR A 19 5.55 -11.37 -7.45
N PHE A 20 5.04 -11.00 -6.27
CA PHE A 20 4.18 -9.82 -6.16
C PHE A 20 4.95 -8.57 -6.62
N GLY A 21 4.32 -7.66 -7.36
CA GLY A 21 4.95 -6.40 -7.81
C GLY A 21 5.44 -6.41 -9.27
N VAL A 22 5.44 -7.56 -9.95
CA VAL A 22 5.77 -7.66 -11.38
C VAL A 22 4.68 -7.07 -12.28
N ASN A 23 4.98 -6.91 -13.57
CA ASN A 23 4.00 -6.56 -14.59
C ASN A 23 2.78 -7.48 -14.52
N GLY A 24 1.58 -6.90 -14.56
CA GLY A 24 0.33 -7.65 -14.37
C GLY A 24 -0.16 -7.75 -12.93
N THR A 25 0.63 -7.38 -11.91
CA THR A 25 0.18 -7.34 -10.50
C THR A 25 -1.05 -6.45 -10.32
N LEU A 26 -1.12 -5.31 -11.04
CA LEU A 26 -2.30 -4.44 -11.03
C LEU A 26 -3.56 -5.16 -11.55
N PHE A 27 -3.43 -5.91 -12.65
CA PHE A 27 -4.52 -6.70 -13.21
C PHE A 27 -4.97 -7.80 -12.23
N LEU A 28 -4.03 -8.58 -11.69
CA LEU A 28 -4.35 -9.65 -10.74
C LEU A 28 -5.00 -9.11 -9.46
N THR A 29 -4.56 -7.95 -8.99
CA THR A 29 -5.21 -7.22 -7.90
C THR A 29 -6.65 -6.87 -8.24
N SER A 30 -6.86 -6.23 -9.40
CA SER A 30 -8.20 -5.84 -9.85
C SER A 30 -9.11 -7.06 -10.00
N TYR A 31 -8.58 -8.15 -10.52
CA TYR A 31 -9.26 -9.43 -10.66
C TYR A 31 -9.71 -10.00 -9.31
N LEU A 32 -8.82 -10.06 -8.32
CA LEU A 32 -9.16 -10.48 -6.96
C LEU A 32 -10.22 -9.58 -6.30
N THR A 33 -10.06 -8.26 -6.39
CA THR A 33 -11.05 -7.32 -5.88
C THR A 33 -12.41 -7.52 -6.56
N ASN A 34 -12.43 -7.76 -7.88
CA ASN A 34 -13.66 -8.00 -8.62
C ASN A 34 -14.35 -9.30 -8.19
N ILE A 35 -13.60 -10.37 -7.91
CA ILE A 35 -14.16 -11.60 -7.34
C ILE A 35 -14.89 -11.29 -6.02
N LEU A 36 -14.26 -10.54 -5.11
CA LEU A 36 -14.89 -10.18 -3.83
C LEU A 36 -16.17 -9.36 -4.03
N LYS A 37 -16.17 -8.42 -4.97
CA LYS A 37 -17.36 -7.62 -5.32
C LYS A 37 -18.48 -8.47 -5.94
N CYS A 38 -18.14 -9.43 -6.80
CA CYS A 38 -19.12 -10.37 -7.36
C CYS A 38 -19.74 -11.22 -6.24
N LEU A 39 -18.93 -11.74 -5.32
CA LEU A 39 -19.43 -12.52 -4.18
C LEU A 39 -20.35 -11.69 -3.27
N GLU A 40 -19.99 -10.44 -3.00
CA GLU A 40 -20.86 -9.51 -2.25
C GLU A 40 -22.20 -9.28 -2.94
N ARG A 41 -22.22 -9.16 -4.27
CA ARG A 41 -23.45 -8.96 -5.04
C ARG A 41 -24.29 -10.24 -5.15
N ASP A 42 -23.65 -11.38 -5.35
CA ASP A 42 -24.30 -12.62 -5.76
C ASP A 42 -24.69 -13.51 -4.56
N LEU A 43 -24.12 -13.27 -3.37
CA LEU A 43 -24.45 -14.01 -2.15
C LEU A 43 -25.19 -13.13 -1.14
N PRO A 44 -26.08 -13.70 -0.30
CA PRO A 44 -26.78 -12.95 0.75
C PRO A 44 -25.85 -12.70 1.97
N ILE A 45 -24.71 -12.04 1.74
CA ILE A 45 -23.73 -11.71 2.76
C ILE A 45 -23.79 -10.21 3.07
N ARG A 46 -23.76 -9.87 4.36
CA ARG A 46 -23.65 -8.47 4.79
C ARG A 46 -22.18 -8.09 4.90
N THR A 47 -21.74 -7.13 4.10
CA THR A 47 -20.41 -6.54 4.22
C THR A 47 -20.38 -5.47 5.31
N VAL A 48 -19.26 -5.40 6.03
CA VAL A 48 -19.02 -4.43 7.10
C VAL A 48 -17.54 -4.01 7.06
N GLY A 49 -17.26 -2.74 7.37
CA GLY A 49 -15.90 -2.21 7.34
C GLY A 49 -15.27 -2.23 5.94
N PHE A 50 -13.94 -2.32 5.88
CA PHE A 50 -13.24 -2.42 4.61
C PHE A 50 -13.40 -3.80 3.98
N THR A 51 -14.02 -3.84 2.79
CA THR A 51 -14.18 -5.06 2.00
C THR A 51 -13.33 -4.97 0.73
N GLY A 52 -12.29 -5.80 0.64
CA GLY A 52 -11.40 -5.84 -0.51
C GLY A 52 -9.98 -6.28 -0.17
N VAL A 53 -9.08 -6.14 -1.15
CA VAL A 53 -7.66 -6.50 -0.99
C VAL A 53 -6.89 -5.39 -0.25
N MET A 54 -5.98 -5.77 0.64
CA MET A 54 -5.13 -4.86 1.41
C MET A 54 -3.67 -5.32 1.36
N TYR A 55 -2.72 -4.38 1.42
CA TYR A 55 -1.29 -4.68 1.29
C TYR A 55 -0.49 -4.29 2.54
N PRO A 56 -0.49 -5.13 3.58
CA PRO A 56 0.25 -4.88 4.81
C PRO A 56 1.71 -5.34 4.67
N VAL A 57 2.58 -4.50 4.12
CA VAL A 57 3.94 -4.90 3.69
C VAL A 57 4.79 -5.46 4.82
N LEU A 58 4.74 -4.88 6.03
CA LEU A 58 5.46 -5.44 7.18
C LEU A 58 4.79 -6.67 7.78
N GLU A 59 3.53 -6.98 7.48
CA GLU A 59 2.80 -8.10 8.11
C GLU A 59 2.68 -9.32 7.20
N ASP A 60 2.88 -9.16 5.89
CA ASP A 60 2.84 -10.25 4.91
C ASP A 60 4.25 -10.61 4.44
N ARG A 61 4.65 -11.87 4.68
CA ARG A 61 5.98 -12.40 4.33
C ARG A 61 6.34 -12.24 2.85
N TYR A 62 5.38 -12.42 1.95
CA TYR A 62 5.62 -12.40 0.50
C TYR A 62 5.74 -10.96 0.00
N LEU A 63 4.94 -10.04 0.55
CA LEU A 63 5.10 -8.60 0.29
C LEU A 63 6.44 -8.08 0.82
N ALA A 64 6.83 -8.50 2.03
CA ALA A 64 8.13 -8.18 2.62
C ALA A 64 9.31 -8.70 1.76
N ARG A 65 9.19 -9.92 1.21
CA ARG A 65 10.18 -10.49 0.29
C ARG A 65 10.25 -9.70 -1.02
N SER A 66 9.12 -9.44 -1.65
CA SER A 66 9.03 -8.67 -2.89
C SER A 66 9.64 -7.26 -2.74
N ASN A 67 9.40 -6.60 -1.60
CA ASN A 67 10.05 -5.34 -1.27
C ASN A 67 11.58 -5.48 -1.06
N ASP A 68 12.05 -6.56 -0.44
CA ASP A 68 13.49 -6.84 -0.31
C ASP A 68 14.16 -7.01 -1.69
N GLU A 69 13.44 -7.57 -2.66
CA GLU A 69 13.87 -7.77 -4.05
C GLU A 69 13.78 -6.49 -4.90
N GLY A 70 13.07 -5.46 -4.41
CA GLY A 70 12.95 -4.16 -5.08
C GLY A 70 11.78 -4.06 -6.07
N PHE A 71 10.84 -5.00 -6.03
CA PHE A 71 9.64 -4.97 -6.89
C PHE A 71 8.53 -4.03 -6.36
N LEU A 72 8.68 -3.55 -5.13
CA LEU A 72 7.74 -2.61 -4.52
C LEU A 72 8.37 -1.24 -4.29
N SER A 73 7.54 -0.23 -4.50
CA SER A 73 7.79 1.17 -4.18
C SER A 73 6.52 1.79 -3.61
N VAL A 74 6.66 2.99 -3.02
CA VAL A 74 5.49 3.78 -2.62
C VAL A 74 4.58 4.00 -3.83
N ASP A 75 5.13 4.36 -4.99
CA ASP A 75 4.36 4.62 -6.21
C ASP A 75 3.59 3.40 -6.72
N SER A 76 4.19 2.21 -6.68
CA SER A 76 3.48 0.99 -7.09
C SER A 76 2.33 0.67 -6.15
N LEU A 77 2.49 0.93 -4.85
CA LEU A 77 1.42 0.74 -3.87
C LEU A 77 0.31 1.79 -4.00
N LEU A 78 0.65 3.05 -4.31
CA LEU A 78 -0.33 4.07 -4.70
C LEU A 78 -1.11 3.59 -5.94
N LEU A 79 -0.41 3.07 -6.95
CA LEU A 79 -1.03 2.52 -8.16
C LEU A 79 -1.99 1.37 -7.83
N TYR A 80 -1.59 0.39 -7.01
CA TYR A 80 -2.46 -0.73 -6.62
C TYR A 80 -3.66 -0.27 -5.79
N SER A 81 -3.56 0.87 -5.11
CA SER A 81 -4.66 1.46 -4.35
C SER A 81 -5.85 1.83 -5.21
N SER A 82 -5.62 2.11 -6.49
CA SER A 82 -6.71 2.37 -7.44
C SER A 82 -7.68 1.18 -7.56
N VAL A 83 -7.20 -0.04 -7.37
CA VAL A 83 -7.96 -1.28 -7.60
C VAL A 83 -8.07 -2.20 -6.38
N CYS A 84 -7.41 -1.88 -5.26
CA CYS A 84 -7.56 -2.62 -4.00
C CYS A 84 -8.74 -2.11 -3.14
N GLY A 85 -8.95 -2.67 -1.96
CA GLY A 85 -10.01 -2.27 -1.02
C GLY A 85 -9.63 -1.08 -0.12
N CYS A 86 -8.44 -1.13 0.51
CA CYS A 86 -8.12 -0.23 1.63
C CYS A 86 -7.01 0.79 1.34
N GLY A 87 -6.09 0.49 0.43
CA GLY A 87 -4.86 1.28 0.22
C GLY A 87 -3.60 0.64 0.84
N PRO A 88 -2.45 1.34 0.84
CA PRO A 88 -1.18 0.81 1.32
C PRO A 88 -1.14 0.73 2.84
N ASP A 89 -0.57 -0.34 3.36
CA ASP A 89 -0.56 -0.57 4.80
C ASP A 89 0.79 -1.04 5.35
N MET A 90 1.12 -0.57 6.54
CA MET A 90 2.36 -0.89 7.24
C MET A 90 3.61 -0.73 6.36
N ILE A 91 3.74 0.42 5.68
CA ILE A 91 4.83 0.69 4.74
C ILE A 91 6.05 1.28 5.46
N PRO A 92 7.20 0.59 5.52
CA PRO A 92 8.38 1.12 6.18
C PRO A 92 9.03 2.21 5.31
N ILE A 93 9.12 3.43 5.83
CA ILE A 93 9.75 4.58 5.16
C ILE A 93 10.91 5.16 5.98
N PRO A 94 11.80 5.98 5.39
CA PRO A 94 12.97 6.52 6.10
C PRO A 94 12.54 7.38 7.29
N GLY A 95 13.30 7.32 8.38
CA GLY A 95 13.00 8.09 9.60
C GLY A 95 13.29 9.57 9.48
N ASP A 96 14.04 9.99 8.46
CA ASP A 96 14.29 11.38 8.08
C ASP A 96 13.38 11.90 6.97
N VAL A 97 12.34 11.14 6.62
CA VAL A 97 11.30 11.64 5.72
C VAL A 97 10.75 12.96 6.27
N SER A 98 10.67 13.99 5.43
CA SER A 98 10.16 15.28 5.86
C SER A 98 8.64 15.24 6.00
N GLU A 99 8.09 16.04 6.91
CA GLU A 99 6.63 16.20 7.06
C GLU A 99 5.96 16.59 5.74
N ARG A 100 6.62 17.43 4.92
CA ARG A 100 6.11 17.85 3.62
C ARG A 100 6.02 16.70 2.62
N GLU A 101 6.98 15.78 2.67
CA GLU A 101 6.99 14.60 1.82
C GLU A 101 5.90 13.62 2.23
N VAL A 102 5.75 13.35 3.54
CA VAL A 102 4.61 12.58 4.07
C VAL A 102 3.29 13.21 3.64
N ALA A 103 3.13 14.53 3.82
CA ALA A 103 1.92 15.24 3.42
C ALA A 103 1.67 15.15 1.90
N SER A 104 2.72 15.15 1.08
CA SER A 104 2.58 14.99 -0.38
C SER A 104 2.08 13.59 -0.75
N ILE A 105 2.63 12.54 -0.12
CA ILE A 105 2.15 11.15 -0.31
C ILE A 105 0.69 11.01 0.14
N MET A 106 0.32 11.63 1.26
CA MET A 106 -1.06 11.63 1.74
C MET A 106 -2.01 12.38 0.79
N LEU A 107 -1.55 13.46 0.14
CA LEU A 107 -2.32 14.15 -0.89
C LEU A 107 -2.48 13.31 -2.16
N ASP A 108 -1.46 12.56 -2.58
CA ASP A 108 -1.56 11.62 -3.70
C ASP A 108 -2.62 10.53 -3.39
N MET A 109 -2.61 10.01 -2.17
CA MET A 109 -3.65 9.07 -1.71
C MET A 109 -5.04 9.71 -1.63
N SER A 110 -5.13 10.95 -1.17
CA SER A 110 -6.39 11.69 -1.10
C SER A 110 -6.96 11.93 -2.50
N ALA A 111 -6.12 12.26 -3.48
CA ALA A 111 -6.52 12.39 -4.87
C ALA A 111 -7.11 11.09 -5.42
N LEU A 112 -6.45 9.95 -5.16
CA LEU A 112 -6.99 8.63 -5.54
C LEU A 112 -8.31 8.33 -4.84
N ALA A 113 -8.43 8.64 -3.55
CA ALA A 113 -9.64 8.41 -2.77
C ALA A 113 -10.82 9.19 -3.33
N LEU A 114 -10.62 10.48 -3.63
CA LEU A 114 -11.66 11.38 -4.13
C LEU A 114 -12.07 11.04 -5.57
N ILE A 115 -11.12 10.88 -6.48
CA ILE A 115 -11.41 10.60 -7.90
C ILE A 115 -12.13 9.25 -8.08
N LEU A 116 -11.78 8.25 -7.26
CA LEU A 116 -12.34 6.91 -7.38
C LEU A 116 -13.57 6.69 -6.50
N ASP A 117 -13.96 7.66 -5.67
CA ASP A 117 -14.96 7.52 -4.62
C ASP A 117 -14.71 6.28 -3.74
N LYS A 118 -13.48 6.20 -3.22
CA LYS A 118 -12.99 5.04 -2.45
C LYS A 118 -12.48 5.45 -1.08
N PRO A 119 -12.85 4.73 -0.01
CA PRO A 119 -12.35 5.00 1.34
C PRO A 119 -10.93 4.45 1.48
N LEU A 120 -9.95 5.14 0.90
CA LEU A 120 -8.55 4.73 0.96
C LEU A 120 -7.86 5.29 2.21
N ILE A 121 -6.96 4.49 2.78
CA ILE A 121 -6.06 4.85 3.86
C ILE A 121 -4.62 4.67 3.41
N ALA A 122 -3.68 5.31 4.10
CA ALA A 122 -2.27 4.99 4.00
C ALA A 122 -1.63 4.92 5.37
N ARG A 123 -0.99 3.80 5.68
CA ARG A 123 -0.25 3.63 6.95
C ARG A 123 1.25 3.56 6.67
N LEU A 124 1.88 4.72 6.81
CA LEU A 124 3.33 4.87 6.69
C LEU A 124 3.99 4.67 8.06
N VAL A 125 5.13 3.97 8.08
CA VAL A 125 5.88 3.63 9.29
C VAL A 125 7.30 4.20 9.16
N PRO A 126 7.53 5.47 9.55
CA PRO A 126 8.87 6.04 9.59
C PRO A 126 9.77 5.26 10.55
N ILE A 127 10.96 4.88 10.10
CA ILE A 127 11.91 4.10 10.90
C ILE A 127 13.01 5.01 11.44
N PRO A 128 12.98 5.39 12.74
CA PRO A 128 13.90 6.39 13.27
C PRO A 128 15.36 6.04 13.03
N ARG A 129 16.15 7.05 12.68
CA ARG A 129 17.61 6.92 12.45
C ARG A 129 18.00 5.96 11.33
N LYS A 130 17.06 5.62 10.43
CA LYS A 130 17.33 4.80 9.24
C LYS A 130 16.92 5.50 7.95
N ARG A 131 17.61 5.11 6.87
CA ARG A 131 17.47 5.58 5.48
C ARG A 131 16.84 4.50 4.60
N GLY A 132 16.38 4.89 3.42
CA GLY A 132 15.90 3.96 2.39
C GLY A 132 16.95 2.90 2.04
N GLY A 133 16.48 1.69 1.75
CA GLY A 133 17.32 0.52 1.45
C GLY A 133 17.91 -0.19 2.68
N GLN A 134 17.95 0.45 3.86
CA GLN A 134 18.37 -0.23 5.09
C GLN A 134 17.27 -1.18 5.59
N ARG A 135 17.64 -2.29 6.24
CA ARG A 135 16.69 -3.28 6.75
C ARG A 135 16.03 -2.83 8.05
N THR A 136 14.72 -3.06 8.20
CA THR A 136 14.00 -2.91 9.48
C THR A 136 14.49 -3.94 10.51
N LYS A 137 14.27 -3.65 11.81
CA LYS A 137 14.67 -4.51 12.94
C LYS A 137 13.59 -4.46 14.02
N PHE A 138 12.39 -4.88 13.69
CA PHE A 138 11.29 -5.08 14.62
C PHE A 138 11.44 -6.42 15.35
N ASN A 139 10.99 -6.44 16.61
CA ASN A 139 10.95 -7.63 17.45
C ASN A 139 9.50 -8.00 17.81
N TYR A 140 8.61 -7.92 16.81
CA TYR A 140 7.21 -8.32 16.94
C TYR A 140 6.99 -9.57 16.10
N HIS A 141 6.33 -10.58 16.67
CA HIS A 141 6.11 -11.89 16.04
C HIS A 141 5.32 -11.81 14.71
N PHE A 142 4.59 -10.73 14.52
CA PHE A 142 3.75 -10.48 13.34
C PHE A 142 4.40 -9.59 12.28
N PHE A 143 5.61 -9.07 12.51
CA PHE A 143 6.32 -8.27 11.52
C PHE A 143 7.42 -9.06 10.84
N HIS A 144 7.42 -8.99 9.51
CA HIS A 144 8.48 -9.46 8.64
C HIS A 144 9.42 -8.29 8.32
N ASN A 145 10.65 -8.38 8.84
CA ASN A 145 11.66 -7.36 8.58
C ASN A 145 12.06 -7.36 7.09
N THR A 146 12.06 -6.18 6.48
CA THR A 146 12.33 -5.93 5.05
C THR A 146 13.10 -4.62 4.88
N LYS A 147 13.54 -4.30 3.66
CA LYS A 147 14.15 -3.02 3.32
C LYS A 147 13.17 -1.86 3.55
N ILE A 148 13.68 -0.73 4.04
CA ILE A 148 12.93 0.51 4.11
C ILE A 148 12.73 1.03 2.68
N MET A 149 11.49 1.26 2.27
CA MET A 149 11.20 1.81 0.93
C MET A 149 11.76 3.21 0.84
N ALA A 150 12.53 3.49 -0.20
CA ALA A 150 12.99 4.84 -0.47
C ALA A 150 11.79 5.73 -0.84
N VAL A 151 11.84 6.97 -0.38
CA VAL A 151 10.95 8.06 -0.81
C VAL A 151 11.75 9.00 -1.72
N ARG A 152 11.05 9.89 -2.44
CA ARG A 152 11.64 10.70 -3.51
C ARG A 152 12.59 11.81 -3.00
N ASN A 153 12.68 12.03 -1.69
CA ASN A 153 13.37 13.14 -1.03
C ASN A 153 12.98 14.50 -1.63
N ARG A 154 11.73 14.58 -2.09
CA ARG A 154 11.11 15.71 -2.79
C ARG A 154 9.64 15.74 -2.42
N SER A 155 9.10 16.95 -2.33
CA SER A 155 7.71 17.17 -1.91
C SER A 155 7.10 18.32 -2.68
N LEU A 156 5.78 18.47 -2.55
CA LEU A 156 5.12 19.73 -2.87
C LEU A 156 5.73 20.90 -2.09
N ARG A 157 5.72 22.08 -2.71
CA ARG A 157 6.18 23.32 -2.08
C ARG A 157 5.16 23.79 -1.04
N GLY A 158 5.64 24.45 0.02
CA GLY A 158 4.80 24.84 1.16
C GLY A 158 3.59 25.72 0.82
N LYS A 159 3.64 26.55 -0.24
CA LYS A 159 2.48 27.32 -0.71
C LYS A 159 1.34 26.41 -1.15
N MET A 160 1.65 25.34 -1.90
CA MET A 160 0.66 24.38 -2.38
C MET A 160 0.06 23.56 -1.23
N LEU A 161 0.88 23.12 -0.27
CA LEU A 161 0.38 22.36 0.89
C LEU A 161 -0.63 23.14 1.73
N LYS A 162 -0.49 24.47 1.82
CA LYS A 162 -1.45 25.34 2.53
C LYS A 162 -2.74 25.55 1.74
N SER A 163 -2.67 25.60 0.41
CA SER A 163 -3.83 25.80 -0.46
C SER A 163 -4.58 24.51 -0.79
N ALA A 164 -3.96 23.34 -0.62
CA ALA A 164 -4.55 22.04 -0.92
C ALA A 164 -5.85 21.75 -0.14
N LEU A 165 -6.07 22.42 0.99
CA LEU A 165 -7.33 22.34 1.75
C LEU A 165 -8.54 22.93 0.98
N ASN A 166 -8.30 23.74 -0.04
CA ASN A 166 -9.33 24.37 -0.87
C ASN A 166 -9.42 23.74 -2.26
N PHE A 167 -8.77 22.60 -2.49
CA PHE A 167 -8.80 21.93 -3.79
C PHE A 167 -10.07 21.09 -3.89
N GLU A 168 -10.97 21.48 -4.80
CA GLU A 168 -12.08 20.64 -5.22
C GLU A 168 -11.59 19.74 -6.37
N PHE A 169 -11.67 18.43 -6.17
CA PHE A 169 -11.50 17.48 -7.26
C PHE A 169 -12.83 17.43 -8.02
N LEU A 170 -12.78 17.81 -9.31
CA LEU A 170 -13.92 17.80 -10.23
C LEU A 170 -14.45 16.39 -10.50
#